data_AF-A0A2E7CGW8-F1
#
_entry.id   AF-A0A2E7CGW8-F1
#
_cell.length_a   1.000
_cell.length_b   1.000
_cell.length_c   1.000
_cell.angle_alpha   90.00
_cell.angle_beta   90.00
_cell.angle_gamma   90.00
#
_symmetry.space_group_name_H-M   'P 1'
#
loop_
_entity.id
_entity.type
_entity.pdbx_description
1 polymer ?
#
loop_
_entity_poly.entity_id
_entity_poly.type
_entity_poly.pdbx_seq_one_letter_code
_entity_poly.pdbx_strand_id
1 'polypeptide(L)'
;MSETENLNIDKNTALAIISGMYEMAHVDNDFDSREKALILKFLEENTDLSLEQFEALRGENYTLDKQFHEFFLTCITMVALADGKIKDSERGLIDVYIRNLNFHGSSQEIINQVGYSALSQFRGVTIFRDQAIEIGKALGMTMNVIEEALTAPA
;
A
#
# COMPACT_ATOMS: atom_id res chain seq x y z
N MET A 1 0.28 14.08 11.66
CA MET A 1 0.28 12.73 12.24
C MET A 1 -1.16 12.33 12.44
N SER A 2 -1.74 11.54 11.52
CA SER A 2 -3.01 10.90 11.81
C SER A 2 -2.76 9.92 12.97
N GLU A 3 -3.58 10.03 14.01
CA GLU A 3 -3.67 8.99 15.02
C GLU A 3 -3.99 7.69 14.30
N THR A 4 -3.03 6.77 14.23
CA THR A 4 -3.36 5.37 13.99
C THR A 4 -4.11 4.94 15.25
N GLU A 5 -5.42 5.19 15.30
CA GLU A 5 -6.31 4.42 16.15
C GLU A 5 -5.88 2.96 15.99
N ASN A 6 -5.71 2.28 17.12
CA ASN A 6 -5.40 0.85 17.13
C ASN A 6 -6.62 0.13 16.54
N LEU A 7 -6.68 0.10 15.20
CA LEU A 7 -7.75 -0.51 14.43
C LEU A 7 -7.72 -2.00 14.79
N ASN A 8 -8.73 -2.45 15.53
CA ASN A 8 -8.87 -3.86 15.84
C ASN A 8 -9.36 -4.59 14.59
N ILE A 9 -8.42 -5.22 13.88
CA ILE A 9 -8.68 -5.95 12.65
C ILE A 9 -9.14 -7.36 13.04
N ASP A 10 -10.39 -7.69 12.72
CA ASP A 10 -10.87 -9.07 12.85
C ASP A 10 -10.40 -9.93 11.67
N LYS A 11 -10.58 -11.26 11.80
CA LYS A 11 -10.13 -12.22 10.78
C LYS A 11 -10.76 -11.96 9.41
N ASN A 12 -12.03 -11.58 9.33
CA ASN A 12 -12.72 -11.32 8.06
C ASN A 12 -12.13 -10.09 7.35
N THR A 13 -11.93 -9.02 8.11
CA THR A 13 -11.30 -7.78 7.66
C THR A 13 -9.86 -8.04 7.19
N ALA A 14 -9.09 -8.81 7.97
CA ALA A 14 -7.73 -9.20 7.58
C ALA A 14 -7.73 -9.95 6.25
N LEU A 15 -8.62 -10.93 6.06
CA LEU A 15 -8.71 -11.70 4.82
C LEU A 15 -9.16 -10.85 3.62
N ALA A 16 -10.05 -9.87 3.83
CA ALA A 16 -10.41 -8.90 2.79
C ALA A 16 -9.19 -8.09 2.33
N ILE A 17 -8.39 -7.60 3.27
CA ILE A 17 -7.18 -6.83 2.99
C ILE A 17 -6.13 -7.69 2.28
N ILE A 18 -5.86 -8.89 2.80
CA ILE A 18 -4.89 -9.82 2.21
C ILE A 18 -5.32 -10.22 0.80
N SER A 19 -6.62 -10.38 0.54
CA SER A 19 -7.15 -10.65 -0.81
C SER A 19 -6.83 -9.52 -1.79
N GLY A 20 -7.04 -8.26 -1.39
CA GLY A 20 -6.68 -7.12 -2.23
C GLY A 20 -5.18 -6.97 -2.42
N MET A 21 -4.38 -7.22 -1.38
CA MET A 21 -2.91 -7.23 -1.46
C MET A 21 -2.42 -8.30 -2.44
N TYR A 22 -3.03 -9.48 -2.39
CA TYR A 22 -2.70 -10.59 -3.27
C TYR A 22 -3.08 -10.31 -4.73
N GLU A 23 -4.25 -9.72 -4.97
CA GLU A 23 -4.66 -9.28 -6.31
C GLU A 23 -3.69 -8.24 -6.87
N MET A 24 -3.26 -7.27 -6.05
CA MET A 24 -2.27 -6.27 -6.44
C MET A 24 -0.98 -6.91 -6.94
N ALA A 25 -0.42 -7.84 -6.17
CA ALA A 25 0.82 -8.54 -6.51
C ALA A 25 0.71 -9.46 -7.75
N HIS A 26 -0.49 -9.63 -8.30
CA HIS A 26 -0.74 -10.43 -9.51
C HIS A 26 -1.20 -9.60 -10.70
N VAL A 27 -1.30 -8.27 -10.56
CA VAL A 27 -1.78 -7.38 -11.63
C VAL A 27 -0.99 -7.54 -12.92
N ASP A 28 0.32 -7.74 -12.82
CA ASP A 28 1.23 -7.87 -13.95
C ASP A 28 1.78 -9.29 -14.15
N ASN A 29 1.27 -10.27 -13.38
CA ASN A 29 1.73 -11.66 -13.31
C ASN A 29 3.19 -11.85 -12.85
N ASP A 30 3.79 -10.86 -12.18
CA ASP A 30 5.14 -10.95 -11.64
C ASP A 30 5.13 -10.85 -10.11
N PHE A 31 4.71 -11.95 -9.45
CA PHE A 31 4.63 -11.97 -7.99
C PHE A 31 6.04 -11.98 -7.36
N ASP A 32 6.56 -10.80 -7.04
CA ASP A 32 7.93 -10.62 -6.57
C ASP A 32 8.12 -11.10 -5.12
N SER A 33 9.36 -11.47 -4.80
CA SER A 33 9.80 -11.87 -3.47
C SER A 33 9.47 -10.86 -2.37
N ARG A 34 9.50 -9.55 -2.63
CA ARG A 34 9.22 -8.50 -1.65
C ARG A 34 7.73 -8.33 -1.40
N GLU A 35 6.91 -8.35 -2.46
CA GLU A 35 5.46 -8.33 -2.36
C GLU A 35 4.97 -9.54 -1.56
N LYS A 36 5.50 -10.71 -1.89
CA LYS A 36 5.21 -11.95 -1.16
C LYS A 36 5.59 -11.84 0.31
N ALA A 37 6.76 -11.28 0.62
CA ALA A 37 7.19 -11.08 2.01
C ALA A 37 6.25 -10.14 2.78
N LEU A 38 5.77 -9.07 2.16
CA LEU A 38 4.80 -8.14 2.77
C LEU A 38 3.47 -8.84 3.06
N ILE A 39 2.93 -9.59 2.09
CA ILE A 39 1.68 -10.32 2.24
C ILE A 39 1.81 -11.39 3.34
N LEU A 40 2.89 -12.17 3.32
CA LEU A 40 3.16 -13.20 4.33
C LEU A 40 3.22 -12.59 5.74
N LYS A 41 3.97 -11.50 5.90
CA LYS A 41 4.07 -10.82 7.19
C LYS A 41 2.70 -10.35 7.68
N PHE A 42 1.90 -9.73 6.81
CA PHE A 42 0.56 -9.28 7.19
C PHE A 42 -0.36 -10.46 7.56
N LEU A 43 -0.30 -11.55 6.80
CA LEU A 43 -1.04 -12.79 7.06
C LEU A 43 -0.68 -13.39 8.42
N GLU A 44 0.60 -13.49 8.74
CA GLU A 44 1.12 -14.04 10.01
C GLU A 44 0.75 -13.16 11.22
N GLU A 45 0.75 -11.84 11.05
CA GLU A 45 0.44 -10.89 12.13
C GLU A 45 -1.06 -10.82 12.45
N ASN A 46 -1.94 -11.11 11.48
CA ASN A 46 -3.39 -10.87 11.61
C ASN A 46 -4.25 -12.13 11.50
N THR A 47 -3.66 -13.28 11.18
CA THR A 47 -4.38 -14.55 11.03
C THR A 47 -3.59 -15.74 11.56
N ASP A 48 -4.26 -16.87 11.71
CA ASP A 48 -3.68 -18.18 12.04
C ASP A 48 -3.41 -19.05 10.80
N LEU A 49 -3.50 -18.48 9.60
CA LEU A 49 -3.42 -19.22 8.34
C LEU A 49 -2.01 -19.19 7.75
N SER A 50 -1.63 -20.29 7.10
CA SER A 50 -0.51 -20.30 6.14
C SER A 50 -0.93 -19.70 4.81
N LEU A 51 0.06 -19.34 3.97
CA LEU A 51 -0.22 -18.86 2.61
C LEU A 51 -1.01 -19.88 1.79
N GLU A 52 -0.66 -21.17 1.89
CA GLU A 52 -1.38 -22.25 1.18
C GLU A 52 -2.84 -22.34 1.64
N GLN A 53 -3.10 -22.20 2.94
CA GLN A 53 -4.47 -22.20 3.48
C GLN A 53 -5.25 -20.97 3.00
N PHE A 54 -4.62 -19.80 2.98
CA PHE A 54 -5.23 -18.59 2.41
C PHE A 54 -5.55 -18.76 0.92
N GLU A 55 -4.62 -19.28 0.13
CA GLU A 55 -4.82 -19.49 -1.31
C GLU A 55 -5.95 -20.47 -1.60
N ALA A 56 -6.18 -21.47 -0.75
CA ALA A 56 -7.30 -22.40 -0.86
C ALA A 56 -8.67 -21.75 -0.58
N LEU A 57 -8.70 -20.64 0.17
CA LEU A 57 -9.91 -19.86 0.47
C LEU A 57 -10.17 -18.76 -0.57
N ARG A 58 -9.32 -18.65 -1.60
CA ARG A 58 -9.42 -17.60 -2.62
C ARG A 58 -10.76 -17.70 -3.36
N GLY A 59 -11.53 -16.60 -3.34
CA GLY A 59 -12.84 -16.51 -3.99
C GLY A 59 -14.02 -16.48 -3.00
N GLU A 60 -13.76 -16.58 -1.70
CA GLU A 60 -14.75 -16.20 -0.69
C GLU A 60 -15.01 -14.68 -0.73
N ASN A 61 -16.25 -14.29 -0.46
CA ASN A 61 -16.64 -12.89 -0.37
C ASN A 61 -16.38 -12.37 1.04
N TYR A 62 -15.22 -11.73 1.24
CA TYR A 62 -14.93 -10.99 2.47
C TYR A 62 -15.54 -9.59 2.42
N THR A 63 -16.05 -9.13 3.55
CA THR A 63 -16.67 -7.81 3.67
C THR A 63 -15.70 -6.84 4.33
N LEU A 64 -15.53 -5.67 3.73
CA LEU A 64 -14.67 -4.61 4.26
C LEU A 64 -15.52 -3.43 4.73
N ASP A 65 -15.57 -3.22 6.04
CA ASP A 65 -16.26 -2.08 6.63
C ASP A 65 -15.60 -0.75 6.24
N LYS A 66 -16.42 0.30 6.13
CA LYS A 66 -15.98 1.63 5.66
C LYS A 66 -14.79 2.21 6.42
N GLN A 67 -14.70 1.93 7.71
CA GLN A 67 -13.60 2.42 8.55
C GLN A 67 -12.23 1.86 8.12
N PHE A 68 -12.19 0.73 7.41
CA PHE A 68 -10.95 0.11 6.94
C PHE A 68 -10.61 0.46 5.48
N HIS A 69 -11.41 1.27 4.78
CA HIS A 69 -11.21 1.55 3.35
C HIS A 69 -9.87 2.26 3.08
N GLU A 70 -9.53 3.28 3.87
CA GLU A 70 -8.24 3.98 3.72
C GLU A 70 -7.06 3.05 4.04
N PHE A 71 -7.19 2.25 5.11
CA PHE A 71 -6.16 1.30 5.50
C PHE A 71 -5.95 0.22 4.44
N PHE A 72 -7.03 -0.32 3.88
CA PHE A 72 -6.99 -1.24 2.74
C PHE A 72 -6.26 -0.64 1.53
N LEU A 73 -6.64 0.58 1.12
CA LEU A 73 -6.00 1.28 0.00
C LEU A 73 -4.51 1.52 0.26
N THR A 74 -4.14 1.82 1.50
CA THR A 74 -2.75 1.95 1.95
C THR A 74 -1.99 0.62 1.81
N CYS A 75 -2.57 -0.48 2.29
CA CYS A 75 -1.95 -1.81 2.22
C CYS A 75 -1.70 -2.26 0.77
N ILE A 76 -2.69 -2.14 -0.12
CA ILE A 76 -2.49 -2.53 -1.53
C ILE A 76 -1.48 -1.62 -2.22
N THR A 77 -1.44 -0.33 -1.88
CA THR A 77 -0.46 0.60 -2.45
C THR A 77 0.95 0.29 -1.95
N MET A 78 1.12 -0.15 -0.70
CA MET A 78 2.41 -0.63 -0.20
C MET A 78 2.92 -1.85 -0.97
N VAL A 79 2.03 -2.77 -1.34
CA VAL A 79 2.39 -3.93 -2.18
C VAL A 79 2.86 -3.46 -3.55
N ALA A 80 2.08 -2.59 -4.22
CA ALA A 80 2.46 -2.01 -5.52
C ALA A 80 3.80 -1.24 -5.51
N LEU A 81 4.26 -0.79 -4.34
CA LEU A 81 5.53 -0.06 -4.20
C LEU A 81 6.69 -0.97 -3.76
N ALA A 82 6.47 -2.26 -3.51
CA ALA A 82 7.48 -3.16 -2.96
C ALA A 82 8.67 -3.38 -3.92
N ASP A 83 8.41 -3.37 -5.22
CA ASP A 83 9.44 -3.44 -6.27
C ASP A 83 10.15 -2.09 -6.50
N GLY A 84 9.64 -1.01 -5.88
CA GLY A 84 10.19 0.34 -5.94
C GLY A 84 9.63 1.20 -7.07
N LYS A 85 8.65 0.71 -7.85
CA LYS A 85 8.03 1.50 -8.92
C LYS A 85 6.59 1.12 -9.16
N ILE A 86 5.69 2.11 -9.06
CA ILE A 86 4.30 1.89 -9.44
C ILE A 86 4.11 1.92 -10.97
N LYS A 87 3.42 0.91 -11.50
CA LYS A 87 3.04 0.76 -12.90
C LYS A 87 1.63 1.29 -13.15
N ASP A 88 1.32 1.60 -14.42
CA ASP A 88 -0.01 2.10 -14.81
C ASP A 88 -1.12 1.09 -14.52
N SER A 89 -0.83 -0.21 -14.62
CA SER A 89 -1.76 -1.30 -14.31
C SER A 89 -2.10 -1.37 -12.82
N GLU A 90 -1.10 -1.26 -11.95
CA GLU A 90 -1.28 -1.24 -10.48
C GLU A 90 -2.06 -0.01 -10.05
N ARG A 91 -1.73 1.17 -10.60
CA ARG A 91 -2.51 2.40 -10.41
C ARG A 91 -3.96 2.22 -10.85
N GLY A 92 -4.18 1.58 -12.01
CA GLY A 92 -5.51 1.26 -12.51
C GLY A 92 -6.32 0.38 -11.55
N LEU A 93 -5.68 -0.59 -10.89
CA LEU A 93 -6.34 -1.40 -9.86
C LEU A 93 -6.70 -0.58 -8.62
N ILE A 94 -5.82 0.33 -8.16
CA ILE A 94 -6.14 1.27 -7.06
C ILE A 94 -7.37 2.12 -7.41
N ASP A 95 -7.45 2.64 -8.64
CA ASP A 95 -8.60 3.43 -9.10
C ASP A 95 -9.91 2.60 -9.17
N VAL A 96 -9.82 1.30 -9.47
CA VAL A 96 -10.96 0.38 -9.38
C VAL A 96 -11.42 0.24 -7.94
N TYR A 97 -10.51 0.02 -7.00
CA TYR A 97 -10.84 -0.11 -5.59
C TYR A 97 -11.42 1.17 -4.99
N ILE A 98 -10.87 2.34 -5.29
CA ILE A 98 -11.41 3.62 -4.85
C ILE A 98 -12.88 3.77 -5.27
N ARG A 99 -13.21 3.45 -6.53
CA ARG A 99 -14.59 3.51 -7.03
C ARG A 99 -15.50 2.48 -6.35
N ASN A 100 -15.04 1.24 -6.20
CA ASN A 100 -15.84 0.16 -5.60
C ASN A 100 -16.12 0.41 -4.11
N LEU A 101 -15.16 0.98 -3.39
CA LEU A 101 -15.28 1.34 -1.98
C LEU A 101 -16.05 2.65 -1.77
N ASN A 102 -16.32 3.41 -2.84
CA ASN A 102 -16.86 4.77 -2.77
C ASN A 102 -16.01 5.67 -1.86
N PHE A 103 -14.69 5.54 -1.98
CA PHE A 103 -13.73 6.34 -1.23
C PHE A 103 -13.58 7.72 -1.90
N HIS A 104 -13.62 8.79 -1.11
CA HIS A 104 -13.46 10.16 -1.61
C HIS A 104 -11.98 10.52 -1.64
N GLY A 105 -11.33 10.18 -2.74
CA GLY A 105 -9.93 10.49 -3.04
C GLY A 105 -9.53 9.95 -4.41
N SER A 106 -8.28 10.16 -4.78
CA SER A 106 -7.66 9.68 -6.01
C SER A 106 -6.53 8.71 -5.71
N SER A 107 -6.20 7.83 -6.65
CA SER A 107 -5.03 6.95 -6.52
C SER A 107 -3.76 7.77 -6.28
N GLN A 108 -3.60 8.92 -6.93
CA GLN A 108 -2.44 9.79 -6.74
C GLN A 108 -2.33 10.32 -5.30
N GLU A 109 -3.44 10.63 -4.63
CA GLU A 109 -3.41 11.07 -3.22
C GLU A 109 -2.95 9.94 -2.29
N ILE A 110 -3.47 8.72 -2.47
CA ILE A 110 -3.03 7.54 -1.70
C ILE A 110 -1.56 7.23 -1.96
N ILE A 111 -1.13 7.23 -3.23
CA ILE A 111 0.29 7.03 -3.62
C ILE A 111 1.18 8.09 -2.95
N ASN A 112 0.77 9.36 -2.99
CA ASN A 112 1.50 10.44 -2.34
C ASN A 112 1.58 10.23 -0.82
N GLN A 113 0.51 9.79 -0.15
CA GLN A 113 0.48 9.56 1.30
C GLN A 113 1.40 8.40 1.71
N VAL A 114 1.34 7.27 1.01
CA VAL A 114 2.21 6.11 1.28
C VAL A 114 3.66 6.44 0.95
N GLY A 115 3.91 7.03 -0.22
CA GLY A 115 5.24 7.46 -0.65
C GLY A 115 5.85 8.51 0.29
N TYR A 116 5.06 9.47 0.76
CA TYR A 116 5.50 10.47 1.75
C TYR A 116 5.95 9.79 3.04
N SER A 117 5.18 8.82 3.54
CA SER A 117 5.50 8.11 4.77
C SER A 117 6.83 7.36 4.66
N ALA A 118 7.09 6.73 3.51
CA ALA A 118 8.37 6.08 3.21
C ALA A 118 9.52 7.11 3.05
N LEU A 119 9.30 8.17 2.28
CA LEU A 119 10.34 9.12 1.90
C LEU A 119 10.71 10.08 3.04
N SER A 120 9.77 10.38 3.94
CA SER A 120 9.99 11.24 5.11
C SER A 120 11.10 10.73 6.05
N GLN A 121 11.46 9.45 5.95
CA GLN A 121 12.62 8.88 6.66
C GLN A 121 13.96 9.46 6.19
N PHE A 122 14.02 10.02 4.98
CA PHE A 122 15.20 10.69 4.41
C PHE A 122 15.19 12.21 4.63
N ARG A 123 14.29 12.71 5.47
CA ARG A 123 14.18 14.13 5.79
C ARG A 123 15.51 14.69 6.33
N GLY A 124 15.91 15.84 5.80
CA GLY A 124 17.17 16.50 6.18
C GLY A 124 18.43 15.88 5.56
N VAL A 125 18.33 14.80 4.77
CA VAL A 125 19.47 14.24 4.04
C VAL A 125 19.83 15.18 2.88
N THR A 126 21.03 15.75 2.92
CA THR A 126 21.52 16.69 1.91
C THR A 126 22.49 16.06 0.90
N ILE A 127 23.30 15.09 1.35
CA ILE A 127 24.35 14.47 0.51
C ILE A 127 23.75 13.61 -0.61
N PHE A 128 22.63 12.93 -0.34
CA PHE A 128 21.96 12.03 -1.30
C PHE A 128 20.59 12.58 -1.75
N ARG A 129 20.45 13.91 -1.77
CA ARG A 129 19.17 14.57 -2.06
C ARG A 129 18.62 14.17 -3.43
N ASP A 130 19.46 14.20 -4.44
CA ASP A 130 19.05 13.87 -5.82
C ASP A 130 18.56 12.42 -5.90
N GLN A 131 19.23 11.48 -5.23
CA GLN A 131 18.78 10.08 -5.16
C GLN A 131 17.44 9.96 -4.43
N ALA A 132 17.23 10.70 -3.33
CA ALA A 132 15.95 10.70 -2.63
C ALA A 132 14.82 11.25 -3.50
N ILE A 133 15.09 12.27 -4.33
CA ILE A 133 14.13 12.79 -5.31
C ILE A 133 13.81 11.73 -6.37
N GLU A 134 14.82 11.04 -6.91
CA GLU A 134 14.62 9.98 -7.90
C GLU A 134 13.82 8.79 -7.32
N ILE A 135 14.05 8.44 -6.05
CA ILE A 135 13.22 7.47 -5.33
C ILE A 135 11.77 7.95 -5.28
N GLY A 136 11.52 9.19 -4.84
CA GLY A 136 10.16 9.74 -4.78
C GLY A 136 9.44 9.71 -6.14
N LYS A 137 10.15 10.03 -7.23
CA LYS A 137 9.61 9.93 -8.59
C LYS A 137 9.30 8.49 -8.98
N ALA A 138 10.19 7.55 -8.66
CA ALA A 138 9.98 6.13 -8.93
C ALA A 138 8.75 5.58 -8.20
N LEU A 139 8.51 6.04 -6.96
CA LEU A 139 7.31 5.74 -6.17
C LEU A 139 6.03 6.40 -6.75
N GLY A 140 6.13 7.16 -7.85
CA GLY A 140 4.99 7.81 -8.50
C GLY A 140 4.47 9.05 -7.77
N MET A 141 5.28 9.64 -6.88
CA MET A 141 4.92 10.84 -6.13
C MET A 141 5.04 12.10 -7.00
N THR A 142 4.26 13.13 -6.68
CA THR A 142 4.42 14.45 -7.31
C THR A 142 5.61 15.21 -6.71
N MET A 143 6.26 16.07 -7.50
CA MET A 143 7.44 16.81 -7.06
C MET A 143 7.20 17.66 -5.79
N ASN A 144 6.02 18.27 -5.68
CA ASN A 144 5.67 19.07 -4.50
C ASN A 144 5.68 18.23 -3.21
N VAL A 145 5.13 17.01 -3.27
CA VAL A 145 5.07 16.09 -2.12
C VAL A 145 6.46 15.54 -1.78
N ILE A 146 7.29 15.27 -2.80
CA ILE A 146 8.70 14.84 -2.61
C ILE A 146 9.47 15.91 -1.84
N GLU A 147 9.41 17.16 -2.31
CA GLU A 147 10.09 18.28 -1.66
C GLU A 147 9.61 18.47 -0.22
N GLU A 148 8.29 18.41 0.00
CA GLU A 148 7.70 18.49 1.34
C GLU A 148 8.19 17.37 2.26
N ALA A 149 8.20 16.11 1.80
CA ALA A 149 8.66 14.97 2.59
C ALA A 149 10.11 15.13 3.06
N LEU A 150 10.97 15.69 2.20
CA LEU A 150 12.40 15.83 2.44
C LEU A 150 12.77 17.08 3.26
N THR A 151 11.88 18.08 3.35
CA THR A 151 12.22 19.41 3.91
C THR A 151 11.33 19.86 5.07
N ALA A 152 10.15 19.27 5.27
CA ALA A 152 9.25 19.68 6.36
C ALA A 152 9.93 19.51 7.74
N PRO A 153 9.74 20.45 8.69
CA PRO A 153 10.23 20.31 10.05
C PRO A 153 9.58 19.10 10.74
N ALA A 154 10.35 18.43 11.62
CA ALA A 154 9.86 17.31 12.44
C ALA A 154 8.77 17.73 13.42
#